data_AF-A0A2G9HT70-F1
#
_entry.id   AF-A0A2G9HT70-F1
#
_cell.length_a   1.000
_cell.length_b   1.000
_cell.length_c   1.000
_cell.angle_alpha   90.00
_cell.angle_beta   90.00
_cell.angle_gamma   90.00
#
_symmetry.space_group_name_H-M   'P 1'
#
loop_
_entity.id
_entity.type
_entity.pdbx_description
1 polymer ?
#
loop_
_entity_poly.entity_id
_entity_poly.type
_entity_poly.pdbx_seq_one_letter_code
_entity_poly.pdbx_strand_id
1 'polypeptide(L)'
;MSMSSSSSIHTTPSAIDHGGGTPITAIHQDIIQSHILNRLDGRTLASTRCASSQLLSLSNDDYLWKDICNSTWLSTTDPRVADAISAFSTGHRSFYSDAFPAVGRHCQSKKTIQQLVLDLDTSELISAVDIYFDGELIYSKVLVTETLSAWFLNTPFRVELLDTKETVATPLNIGSEGFAYISQVEERLRVSWILIDPVKKRAINVASQKAVEARRHWLTEDAQLRYATVVAAGGDGGLVQCGIVVTCGGNYGGEVRVREVIMQVEDMEGKIMTGMDSLRILVAAMEGRRLRRDSKIEKDSYEMFLKMKARCRERKQRREKGLDVVFVATGISIFFGIMIFFSKVLVTETLSAWFLNTPFRVELLDTKETVATPLNIGSEGFAYISQVEERLRVSWILIDPVKKRAINVASQKAVEARRHWLTEDAQLRYATVVAAGGDGGLVQCGIVVTCGGNYGGEVRVREVIMQVEDMEGKIMTGMDSLRILVAAMEGRRLRRDSKIEKDSYEMFLKMKARCRERKQRREKGLDVVFVATGISIFFGIMIFFLSRLRSYYLG
;
A
#
# COMPACT_ATOMS: atom_id res chain seq x y z
N MET A 1 -65.66 -1.07 -70.49
CA MET A 1 -64.86 -2.27 -70.15
C MET A 1 -64.93 -2.45 -68.63
N SER A 2 -65.59 -3.54 -68.20
CA SER A 2 -65.59 -4.19 -66.86
C SER A 2 -65.84 -3.27 -65.64
N MET A 3 -67.05 -3.11 -65.05
CA MET A 3 -67.97 -4.07 -64.38
C MET A 3 -67.21 -5.09 -63.51
N SER A 4 -67.47 -5.27 -62.20
CA SER A 4 -68.74 -5.62 -61.53
C SER A 4 -68.60 -5.41 -60.01
N SER A 5 -69.52 -4.75 -59.31
CA SER A 5 -70.66 -5.30 -58.56
C SER A 5 -70.38 -5.67 -57.10
N SER A 6 -71.11 -4.97 -56.23
CA SER A 6 -71.29 -5.19 -54.79
C SER A 6 -71.90 -6.56 -54.50
N SER A 7 -71.43 -7.24 -53.46
CA SER A 7 -72.18 -8.28 -52.75
C SER A 7 -72.00 -8.13 -51.25
N SER A 8 -73.08 -7.70 -50.60
CA SER A 8 -73.29 -7.75 -49.17
C SER A 8 -73.43 -9.20 -48.72
N ILE A 9 -72.44 -9.72 -48.00
CA ILE A 9 -72.58 -10.98 -47.28
C ILE A 9 -73.02 -10.62 -45.86
N HIS A 10 -74.32 -10.80 -45.60
CA HIS A 10 -74.84 -10.99 -44.26
C HIS A 10 -74.21 -12.27 -43.70
N THR A 11 -73.17 -12.13 -42.88
CA THR A 11 -72.69 -13.22 -42.04
C THR A 11 -73.47 -13.15 -40.73
N THR A 12 -74.47 -14.01 -40.62
CA THR A 12 -75.13 -14.33 -39.34
C THR A 12 -74.06 -14.76 -38.33
N PRO A 13 -74.07 -14.24 -37.09
CA PRO A 13 -73.12 -14.68 -36.09
C PRO A 13 -73.46 -16.12 -35.72
N SER A 14 -72.52 -17.03 -35.98
CA SER A 14 -72.53 -18.37 -35.42
C SER A 14 -72.56 -18.25 -33.90
N ALA A 15 -73.65 -18.73 -33.31
CA ALA A 15 -73.80 -18.92 -31.88
C ALA A 15 -72.62 -19.75 -31.35
N ILE A 16 -71.69 -19.08 -30.70
CA ILE A 16 -70.72 -19.70 -29.81
C ILE A 16 -71.27 -19.48 -28.41
N ASP A 17 -71.65 -20.61 -27.81
CA ASP A 17 -71.96 -20.89 -26.41
C ASP A 17 -72.04 -19.68 -25.46
N HIS A 18 -73.25 -19.17 -25.26
CA HIS A 18 -73.55 -18.15 -24.27
C HIS A 18 -73.58 -18.79 -22.88
N GLY A 19 -72.42 -18.81 -22.21
CA GLY A 19 -72.41 -18.80 -20.76
C GLY A 19 -73.12 -17.52 -20.29
N GLY A 20 -74.30 -17.66 -19.66
CA GLY A 20 -75.17 -16.57 -19.20
C GLY A 20 -74.61 -15.71 -18.06
N GLY A 21 -73.34 -15.31 -18.14
CA GLY A 21 -72.72 -14.34 -17.24
C GLY A 21 -72.87 -12.93 -17.80
N THR A 22 -73.39 -12.00 -17.00
CA THR A 22 -73.34 -10.58 -17.32
C THR A 22 -71.87 -10.13 -17.41
N PRO A 23 -71.44 -9.45 -18.49
CA PRO A 23 -70.07 -8.99 -18.60
C PRO A 23 -69.78 -7.90 -17.57
N ILE A 24 -68.54 -7.80 -17.09
CA ILE A 24 -68.14 -6.78 -16.10
C ILE A 24 -68.43 -5.34 -16.57
N THR A 25 -68.47 -5.13 -17.89
CA THR A 25 -68.82 -3.84 -18.52
C THR A 25 -70.28 -3.44 -18.34
N ALA A 26 -71.16 -4.38 -17.95
CA ALA A 26 -72.56 -4.11 -17.62
C ALA A 26 -72.74 -3.53 -16.20
N ILE A 27 -71.70 -3.55 -15.37
CA ILE A 27 -71.71 -2.93 -14.03
C ILE A 27 -71.51 -1.41 -14.17
N HIS A 28 -72.21 -0.63 -13.35
CA HIS A 28 -72.06 0.83 -13.35
C HIS A 28 -70.62 1.26 -13.03
N GLN A 29 -70.13 2.26 -13.76
CA GLN A 29 -68.76 2.75 -13.69
C GLN A 29 -68.32 3.10 -12.25
N ASP A 30 -69.17 3.80 -11.51
CA ASP A 30 -68.86 4.20 -10.14
C ASP A 30 -68.64 3.01 -9.21
N ILE A 31 -69.36 1.91 -9.41
CA ILE A 31 -69.20 0.69 -8.60
C ILE A 31 -67.85 0.05 -8.92
N ILE A 32 -67.49 0.00 -10.21
CA ILE A 32 -66.20 -0.52 -10.65
C ILE A 32 -65.07 0.32 -10.05
N GLN A 33 -65.15 1.65 -10.14
CA GLN A 33 -64.11 2.56 -9.64
C GLN A 33 -64.01 2.55 -8.11
N SER A 34 -65.11 2.77 -7.40
CA SER A 34 -65.12 2.96 -5.94
C SER A 34 -64.99 1.67 -5.12
N HIS A 35 -65.51 0.54 -5.61
CA HIS A 35 -65.59 -0.70 -4.83
C HIS A 35 -64.74 -1.85 -5.38
N ILE A 36 -64.46 -1.89 -6.68
CA ILE A 36 -63.67 -2.96 -7.29
C ILE A 36 -62.20 -2.53 -7.43
N LEU A 37 -61.93 -1.46 -8.19
CA LEU A 37 -60.57 -1.05 -8.52
C LEU A 37 -59.78 -0.59 -7.28
N ASN A 38 -60.41 0.09 -6.33
CA ASN A 38 -59.78 0.53 -5.07
C ASN A 38 -59.28 -0.62 -4.17
N ARG A 39 -59.70 -1.86 -4.43
CA ARG A 39 -59.27 -3.04 -3.66
C ARG A 39 -58.12 -3.81 -4.32
N LEU A 40 -57.70 -3.41 -5.52
CA LEU A 40 -56.64 -4.08 -6.26
C LEU A 40 -55.27 -3.54 -5.85
N ASP A 41 -54.27 -4.43 -5.75
CA ASP A 41 -52.87 -3.99 -5.63
C ASP A 41 -52.40 -3.38 -6.96
N GLY A 42 -51.36 -2.55 -6.91
CA GLY A 42 -50.88 -1.83 -8.10
C GLY A 42 -50.50 -2.73 -9.28
N ARG A 43 -50.03 -3.97 -9.02
CA ARG A 43 -49.77 -4.96 -10.07
C ARG A 43 -51.04 -5.48 -10.71
N THR A 44 -52.02 -5.90 -9.91
CA THR A 44 -53.29 -6.39 -10.45
C THR A 44 -54.01 -5.29 -11.19
N LEU A 45 -54.03 -4.06 -10.66
CA LEU A 45 -54.57 -2.90 -11.35
C LEU A 45 -53.89 -2.64 -12.70
N ALA A 46 -52.54 -2.68 -12.76
CA ALA A 46 -51.81 -2.54 -14.01
C ALA A 46 -52.19 -3.62 -15.05
N SER A 47 -52.48 -4.85 -14.59
CA SER A 47 -52.94 -5.93 -15.46
C SER A 47 -54.40 -5.77 -15.91
N THR A 48 -55.30 -5.36 -14.99
CA THR A 48 -56.73 -5.10 -15.24
C THR A 48 -56.91 -4.01 -16.29
N ARG A 49 -56.07 -2.98 -16.22
CA ARG A 49 -55.99 -1.88 -17.19
C ARG A 49 -55.81 -2.37 -18.64
N CYS A 50 -55.10 -3.48 -18.84
CA CYS A 50 -54.84 -4.03 -20.18
C CYS A 50 -55.97 -4.90 -20.73
N ALA A 51 -56.99 -5.22 -19.92
CA ALA A 51 -58.05 -6.15 -20.29
C ALA A 51 -59.13 -5.51 -21.19
N SER A 52 -59.40 -4.20 -21.05
CA SER A 52 -60.37 -3.49 -21.90
C SER A 52 -60.13 -1.98 -21.91
N SER A 53 -60.66 -1.28 -22.91
CA SER A 53 -60.60 0.19 -23.01
C SER A 53 -61.35 0.91 -21.87
N GLN A 54 -62.45 0.32 -21.39
CA GLN A 54 -63.19 0.85 -20.24
C GLN A 54 -62.35 0.78 -18.97
N LEU A 55 -61.77 -0.38 -18.65
CA LEU A 55 -60.89 -0.56 -17.49
C LEU A 55 -59.62 0.28 -17.61
N LEU A 56 -59.08 0.41 -18.83
CA LEU A 56 -57.97 1.31 -19.13
C LEU A 56 -58.25 2.75 -18.70
N SER A 57 -59.45 3.26 -19.04
CA SER A 57 -59.89 4.61 -18.70
C SER A 57 -60.04 4.79 -17.19
N LEU A 58 -60.72 3.86 -16.52
CA LEU A 58 -60.96 3.92 -15.07
C LEU A 58 -59.67 3.79 -14.25
N SER A 59 -58.75 2.93 -14.68
CA SER A 59 -57.44 2.78 -14.03
C SER A 59 -56.45 3.90 -14.37
N ASN A 60 -56.85 4.98 -15.07
CA ASN A 60 -56.03 6.19 -15.20
C ASN A 60 -56.16 7.15 -14.02
N ASP A 61 -57.11 6.95 -13.12
CA ASP A 61 -57.36 7.85 -12.00
C ASP A 61 -56.14 7.94 -11.06
N ASP A 62 -55.57 9.14 -10.91
CA ASP A 62 -54.36 9.37 -10.11
C ASP A 62 -54.61 9.15 -8.61
N TYR A 63 -55.82 9.40 -8.11
CA TYR A 63 -56.16 9.16 -6.70
C TYR A 63 -55.98 7.69 -6.33
N LEU A 64 -56.38 6.80 -7.23
CA LEU A 64 -56.27 5.37 -7.03
C LEU A 64 -54.79 4.93 -6.99
N TRP A 65 -53.94 5.50 -7.85
CA TRP A 65 -52.50 5.26 -7.81
C TRP A 65 -51.81 5.92 -6.61
N LYS A 66 -52.30 7.07 -6.16
CA LYS A 66 -51.83 7.75 -4.95
C LYS A 66 -52.06 6.90 -3.70
N ASP A 67 -53.27 6.36 -3.54
CA ASP A 67 -53.60 5.48 -2.41
C ASP A 67 -52.77 4.19 -2.44
N ILE A 68 -52.50 3.64 -3.64
CA ILE A 68 -51.61 2.50 -3.82
C ILE A 68 -50.17 2.85 -3.46
N CYS A 69 -49.67 4.02 -3.87
CA CYS A 69 -48.31 4.46 -3.52
C CYS A 69 -48.17 4.66 -2.01
N ASN A 70 -49.12 5.36 -1.38
CA ASN A 70 -49.12 5.62 0.06
C ASN A 70 -49.22 4.33 0.90
N SER A 71 -50.01 3.35 0.46
CA SER A 71 -50.11 2.05 1.13
C SER A 71 -48.89 1.15 0.88
N THR A 72 -48.21 1.29 -0.26
CA THR A 72 -46.99 0.52 -0.57
C THR A 72 -45.74 1.12 0.10
N TRP A 73 -45.68 2.46 0.20
CA TRP A 73 -44.54 3.24 0.69
C TRP A 73 -45.05 4.44 1.47
N LEU A 74 -44.99 4.39 2.81
CA LEU A 74 -45.53 5.47 3.64
C LEU A 74 -44.78 6.79 3.40
N SER A 75 -43.50 6.73 3.05
CA SER A 75 -42.67 7.89 2.68
C SER A 75 -43.24 8.74 1.55
N THR A 76 -44.17 8.21 0.73
CA THR A 76 -44.84 8.96 -0.34
C THR A 76 -45.95 9.91 0.15
N THR A 77 -46.36 9.79 1.42
CA THR A 77 -47.28 10.75 2.07
C THR A 77 -46.60 12.06 2.48
N ASP A 78 -45.27 12.09 2.51
CA ASP A 78 -44.50 13.30 2.79
C ASP A 78 -44.79 14.38 1.73
N PRO A 79 -45.08 15.63 2.12
CA PRO A 79 -45.41 16.70 1.17
C PRO A 79 -44.36 16.90 0.08
N ARG A 80 -43.06 16.83 0.41
CA ARG A 80 -42.00 17.01 -0.59
C ARG A 80 -41.99 15.90 -1.63
N VAL A 81 -42.23 14.66 -1.19
CA VAL A 81 -42.30 13.50 -2.08
C VAL A 81 -43.56 13.58 -2.94
N ALA A 82 -44.71 13.88 -2.34
CA ALA A 82 -45.96 14.05 -3.06
C ALA A 82 -45.88 15.17 -4.11
N ASP A 83 -45.27 16.31 -3.78
CA ASP A 83 -45.05 17.42 -4.70
C ASP A 83 -44.14 16.99 -5.86
N ALA A 84 -43.04 16.29 -5.57
CA ALA A 84 -42.13 15.78 -6.60
C ALA A 84 -42.83 14.77 -7.53
N ILE A 85 -43.65 13.85 -6.99
CA ILE A 85 -44.41 12.87 -7.77
C ILE A 85 -45.47 13.55 -8.64
N SER A 86 -46.14 14.59 -8.12
CA SER A 86 -47.16 15.32 -8.87
C SER A 86 -46.62 15.97 -10.15
N ALA A 87 -45.32 16.28 -10.19
CA ALA A 87 -44.66 16.84 -11.36
C ALA A 87 -44.41 15.82 -12.49
N PHE A 88 -44.57 14.52 -12.22
CA PHE A 88 -44.38 13.44 -13.20
C PHE A 88 -45.49 13.47 -14.26
N SER A 89 -45.19 12.99 -15.47
CA SER A 89 -46.13 13.08 -16.62
C SER A 89 -47.49 12.42 -16.38
N THR A 90 -47.55 11.39 -15.53
CA THR A 90 -48.79 10.69 -15.15
C THR A 90 -48.88 10.51 -13.63
N GLY A 91 -48.33 11.48 -12.88
CA GLY A 91 -48.36 11.50 -11.42
C GLY A 91 -47.87 10.20 -10.76
N HIS A 92 -48.68 9.70 -9.83
CA HIS A 92 -48.38 8.53 -8.99
C HIS A 92 -48.27 7.24 -9.79
N ARG A 93 -48.95 7.14 -10.93
CA ARG A 93 -48.83 5.96 -11.80
C ARG A 93 -47.42 5.83 -12.39
N SER A 94 -46.88 6.92 -12.91
CA SER A 94 -45.51 6.94 -13.45
C SER A 94 -44.49 6.62 -12.37
N PHE A 95 -44.66 7.20 -11.18
CA PHE A 95 -43.82 6.91 -10.03
C PHE A 95 -43.87 5.42 -9.64
N TYR A 96 -45.07 4.83 -9.53
CA TYR A 96 -45.23 3.42 -9.23
C TYR A 96 -44.56 2.53 -10.29
N SER A 97 -44.74 2.86 -11.58
CA SER A 97 -44.10 2.14 -12.68
C SER A 97 -42.57 2.25 -12.66
N ASP A 98 -42.02 3.31 -12.08
CA ASP A 98 -40.58 3.55 -11.98
C ASP A 98 -39.96 2.85 -10.77
N ALA A 99 -40.63 2.92 -9.60
CA ALA A 99 -40.13 2.44 -8.32
C ALA A 99 -40.49 0.97 -8.02
N PHE A 100 -41.63 0.46 -8.53
CA PHE A 100 -42.08 -0.89 -8.24
C PHE A 100 -41.27 -2.00 -8.92
N PRO A 101 -40.82 -1.89 -10.18
CA PRO A 101 -40.01 -2.93 -10.82
C PRO A 101 -38.58 -3.00 -10.29
N ALA A 102 -37.87 -4.10 -10.60
CA ALA A 102 -36.43 -4.20 -10.39
C ALA A 102 -35.66 -3.52 -11.54
N VAL A 103 -34.43 -3.09 -11.26
CA VAL A 103 -33.55 -2.50 -12.28
C VAL A 103 -32.91 -3.59 -13.13
N GLY A 104 -32.93 -3.42 -14.45
CA GLY A 104 -32.27 -4.34 -15.37
C GLY A 104 -30.75 -4.16 -15.40
N ARG A 105 -30.01 -5.27 -15.34
CA ARG A 105 -28.53 -5.29 -15.49
C ARG A 105 -28.06 -4.71 -16.84
N HIS A 106 -28.87 -4.86 -17.88
CA HIS A 106 -28.57 -4.36 -19.23
C HIS A 106 -29.12 -2.94 -19.42
N CYS A 107 -28.59 -2.00 -18.64
CA CYS A 107 -28.70 -0.57 -18.95
C CYS A 107 -27.55 -0.19 -19.87
N GLN A 108 -27.63 -0.59 -21.14
CA GLN A 108 -26.82 0.07 -22.16
C GLN A 108 -27.47 1.41 -22.47
N SER A 109 -27.17 2.44 -21.69
CA SER A 109 -27.35 3.78 -22.22
C SER A 109 -26.36 3.92 -23.38
N LYS A 110 -26.88 4.14 -24.59
CA LYS A 110 -26.06 4.42 -25.78
C LYS A 110 -25.34 5.77 -25.66
N LYS A 111 -25.63 6.57 -24.63
CA LYS A 111 -24.98 7.84 -24.36
C LYS A 111 -23.59 7.58 -23.78
N THR A 112 -22.56 8.10 -24.45
CA THR A 112 -21.19 8.11 -23.94
C THR A 112 -21.13 8.87 -22.60
N ILE A 113 -20.22 8.50 -21.70
CA ILE A 113 -20.03 9.17 -20.39
C ILE A 113 -19.94 10.70 -20.56
N GLN A 114 -19.29 11.19 -21.62
CA GLN A 114 -19.20 12.62 -21.95
C GLN A 114 -20.55 13.30 -22.16
N GLN A 115 -21.54 12.60 -22.72
CA GLN A 115 -22.88 13.14 -22.97
C GLN A 115 -23.74 13.13 -21.69
N LEU A 116 -23.46 12.23 -20.75
CA LEU A 116 -24.05 12.25 -19.40
C LEU A 116 -23.45 13.35 -18.50
N VAL A 117 -22.24 13.83 -18.78
CA VAL A 117 -21.63 14.98 -18.07
C VAL A 117 -22.33 16.30 -18.42
N LEU A 118 -22.82 16.44 -19.65
CA LEU A 118 -23.53 17.63 -20.12
C LEU A 118 -25.02 17.66 -19.72
N ASP A 119 -25.61 16.50 -19.39
CA ASP A 119 -27.04 16.32 -19.05
C ASP A 119 -27.30 16.22 -17.52
N LEU A 120 -26.31 16.53 -16.67
CA LEU A 120 -26.43 16.37 -15.22
C LEU A 120 -27.02 17.62 -14.55
N ASP A 121 -28.26 17.96 -14.93
CA ASP A 121 -29.04 19.07 -14.36
C ASP A 121 -29.75 18.68 -13.05
N THR A 122 -29.52 17.48 -12.54
CA THR A 122 -30.08 17.01 -11.26
C THR A 122 -29.49 17.84 -10.13
N SER A 123 -30.25 18.82 -9.63
CA SER A 123 -29.84 19.73 -8.55
C SER A 123 -30.00 19.12 -7.15
N GLU A 124 -31.00 18.25 -7.01
CA GLU A 124 -31.34 17.58 -5.75
C GLU A 124 -31.76 16.14 -6.03
N LEU A 125 -31.52 15.26 -5.06
CA LEU A 125 -31.96 13.88 -5.06
C LEU A 125 -32.74 13.60 -3.77
N ILE A 126 -34.00 13.21 -3.91
CA ILE A 126 -34.86 12.87 -2.77
C ILE A 126 -34.76 11.36 -2.51
N SER A 127 -34.40 10.98 -1.29
CA SER A 127 -34.41 9.59 -0.81
C SER A 127 -35.63 9.39 0.08
N ALA A 128 -36.58 8.58 -0.40
CA ALA A 128 -37.76 8.15 0.34
C ALA A 128 -37.51 6.72 0.84
N VAL A 129 -37.37 6.56 2.16
CA VAL A 129 -36.95 5.30 2.78
C VAL A 129 -38.02 4.78 3.72
N ASP A 130 -38.39 3.51 3.54
CA ASP A 130 -39.34 2.80 4.39
C ASP A 130 -38.74 1.45 4.81
N ILE A 131 -38.84 1.13 6.10
CA ILE A 131 -38.37 -0.13 6.67
C ILE A 131 -39.56 -0.85 7.30
N TYR A 132 -39.74 -2.10 6.89
CA TYR A 132 -40.81 -2.97 7.34
C TYR A 132 -40.23 -4.17 8.07
N PHE A 133 -40.89 -4.58 9.14
CA PHE A 133 -40.61 -5.82 9.84
C PHE A 133 -41.90 -6.63 9.93
N ASP A 134 -41.89 -7.84 9.37
CA ASP A 134 -43.06 -8.72 9.32
C ASP A 134 -44.29 -8.13 8.62
N GLY A 135 -44.06 -7.21 7.68
CA GLY A 135 -45.11 -6.49 6.96
C GLY A 135 -45.57 -5.19 7.62
N GLU A 136 -45.26 -4.99 8.89
CA GLU A 136 -45.55 -3.75 9.62
C GLU A 136 -44.44 -2.73 9.42
N LEU A 137 -44.81 -1.46 9.23
CA LEU A 137 -43.84 -0.38 9.08
C LEU A 137 -43.24 -0.02 10.44
N ILE A 138 -41.91 -0.06 10.55
CA ILE A 138 -41.18 0.31 11.76
C ILE A 138 -40.49 1.68 11.65
N TYR A 139 -40.20 2.12 10.43
CA TYR A 139 -39.48 3.36 10.20
C TYR A 139 -39.78 3.91 8.80
N SER A 140 -40.00 5.22 8.71
CA SER A 140 -40.15 5.92 7.44
C SER A 140 -39.49 7.30 7.55
N LYS A 141 -38.65 7.66 6.57
CA LYS A 141 -37.95 8.95 6.55
C LYS A 141 -37.67 9.39 5.13
N VAL A 142 -37.78 10.70 4.92
CA VAL A 142 -37.43 11.36 3.66
C VAL A 142 -36.18 12.22 3.88
N LEU A 143 -35.21 12.09 2.99
CA LEU A 143 -34.00 12.90 2.96
C LEU A 143 -33.87 13.60 1.61
N VAL A 144 -33.40 14.85 1.62
CA VAL A 144 -33.07 15.58 0.39
C VAL A 144 -31.56 15.79 0.37
N THR A 145 -30.92 15.35 -0.71
CA THR A 145 -29.48 15.44 -0.91
C THR A 145 -29.20 16.43 -2.04
N GLU A 146 -28.43 17.47 -1.74
CA GLU A 146 -27.94 18.40 -2.76
C GLU A 146 -26.82 17.74 -3.58
N THR A 147 -26.98 17.73 -4.91
CA THR A 147 -26.10 16.96 -5.82
C THR A 147 -25.08 17.81 -6.58
N LEU A 148 -25.21 19.14 -6.55
CA LEU A 148 -24.31 20.06 -7.27
C LEU A 148 -23.17 20.59 -6.41
N SER A 149 -23.22 20.40 -5.09
CA SER A 149 -22.16 20.87 -4.21
C SER A 149 -20.83 20.20 -4.56
N ALA A 150 -19.74 20.98 -4.59
CA ALA A 150 -18.40 20.44 -4.83
C ALA A 150 -18.01 19.39 -3.77
N TRP A 151 -18.55 19.49 -2.56
CA TRP A 151 -18.43 18.48 -1.51
C TRP A 151 -19.07 17.16 -1.94
N PHE A 152 -20.34 17.16 -2.34
CA PHE A 152 -21.03 15.95 -2.79
C PHE A 152 -20.27 15.30 -3.96
N LEU A 153 -19.92 16.07 -4.99
CA LEU A 153 -19.34 15.53 -6.21
C LEU A 153 -17.98 14.84 -5.99
N ASN A 154 -17.18 15.32 -5.04
CA ASN A 154 -15.82 14.84 -4.80
C ASN A 154 -15.69 13.90 -3.59
N THR A 155 -16.70 13.79 -2.74
CA THR A 155 -16.70 12.87 -1.60
C THR A 155 -17.24 11.50 -1.97
N PRO A 156 -16.87 10.44 -1.22
CA PRO A 156 -17.51 9.13 -1.36
C PRO A 156 -19.02 9.23 -1.14
N PHE A 157 -19.81 8.71 -2.06
CA PHE A 157 -21.27 8.70 -1.97
C PHE A 157 -21.72 7.75 -0.85
N ARG A 158 -22.18 8.36 0.25
CA ARG A 158 -22.72 7.66 1.41
C ARG A 158 -23.88 8.46 1.97
N VAL A 159 -25.05 7.84 2.06
CA VAL A 159 -26.24 8.43 2.66
C VAL A 159 -26.58 7.63 3.91
N GLU A 160 -26.48 8.28 5.07
CA GLU A 160 -26.76 7.69 6.38
C GLU A 160 -28.09 8.23 6.89
N LEU A 161 -29.00 7.32 7.28
CA LEU A 161 -30.38 7.65 7.59
C LEU A 161 -30.63 7.91 9.09
N LEU A 162 -29.88 7.22 9.95
CA LEU A 162 -29.93 7.33 11.41
C LEU A 162 -28.69 8.06 11.88
N ASP A 163 -28.86 9.06 12.76
CA ASP A 163 -27.70 9.66 13.43
C ASP A 163 -27.10 8.64 14.43
N THR A 164 -25.84 8.82 14.83
CA THR A 164 -25.07 7.85 15.66
C THR A 164 -25.71 7.56 17.02
N LYS A 165 -26.73 8.32 17.43
CA LYS A 165 -27.47 8.17 18.69
C LYS A 165 -28.91 7.70 18.51
N GLU A 166 -29.43 7.64 17.29
CA GLU A 166 -30.80 7.24 16.99
C GLU A 166 -30.88 5.72 16.84
N THR A 167 -31.77 5.06 17.58
CA THR A 167 -32.07 3.64 17.39
C THR A 167 -33.56 3.44 17.27
N VAL A 168 -33.99 2.66 16.29
CA VAL A 168 -35.40 2.36 16.05
C VAL A 168 -35.73 0.98 16.60
N ALA A 169 -36.65 0.91 17.56
CA ALA A 169 -37.12 -0.36 18.11
C ALA A 169 -38.07 -1.06 17.13
N THR A 170 -37.94 -2.38 16.99
CA THR A 170 -38.89 -3.20 16.22
C THR A 170 -39.92 -3.83 17.15
N PRO A 171 -41.23 -3.84 16.85
CA PRO A 171 -42.26 -4.24 17.81
C PRO A 171 -42.24 -5.70 18.31
N LEU A 172 -41.28 -6.53 17.88
CA LEU A 172 -41.36 -7.99 17.97
C LEU A 172 -40.08 -8.60 18.54
N ASN A 173 -40.25 -9.38 19.61
CA ASN A 173 -39.19 -10.10 20.29
C ASN A 173 -38.79 -11.35 19.49
N ILE A 174 -37.53 -11.45 19.10
CA ILE A 174 -37.00 -12.62 18.40
C ILE A 174 -36.44 -13.59 19.43
N GLY A 175 -37.23 -14.58 19.82
CA GLY A 175 -36.90 -15.55 20.88
C GLY A 175 -35.86 -16.62 20.50
N SER A 176 -34.99 -16.38 19.52
CA SER A 176 -33.99 -17.37 19.06
C SER A 176 -32.56 -16.86 19.21
N GLU A 177 -31.65 -17.75 19.63
CA GLU A 177 -30.23 -17.45 19.83
C GLU A 177 -29.38 -17.79 18.60
N GLY A 178 -28.25 -17.09 18.44
CA GLY A 178 -27.21 -17.45 17.47
C GLY A 178 -27.58 -17.26 16.01
N PHE A 179 -27.25 -18.22 15.14
CA PHE A 179 -27.49 -18.12 13.69
C PHE A 179 -28.96 -18.09 13.30
N ALA A 180 -29.86 -18.66 14.12
CA ALA A 180 -31.29 -18.66 13.87
C ALA A 180 -31.88 -17.24 13.89
N TYR A 181 -31.33 -16.37 14.74
CA TYR A 181 -31.69 -14.95 14.82
C TYR A 181 -31.48 -14.23 13.48
N ILE A 182 -30.30 -14.40 12.87
CA ILE A 182 -29.94 -13.70 11.64
C ILE A 182 -30.87 -14.12 10.49
N SER A 183 -31.14 -15.42 10.35
CA SER A 183 -32.07 -15.92 9.34
C SER A 183 -33.49 -15.38 9.52
N GLN A 184 -33.97 -15.27 10.76
CA GLN A 184 -35.30 -14.72 11.05
C GLN A 184 -35.38 -13.22 10.73
N VAL A 185 -34.35 -12.45 11.04
CA VAL A 185 -34.28 -11.03 10.65
C VAL A 185 -34.19 -10.89 9.13
N GLU A 186 -33.41 -11.74 8.45
CA GLU A 186 -33.28 -11.76 6.98
C GLU A 186 -34.62 -12.02 6.27
N GLU A 187 -35.43 -12.92 6.81
CA GLU A 187 -36.72 -13.28 6.21
C GLU A 187 -37.82 -12.24 6.45
N ARG A 188 -37.79 -11.56 7.62
CA ARG A 188 -38.87 -10.68 8.09
C ARG A 188 -38.63 -9.20 7.82
N LEU A 189 -37.36 -8.77 7.76
CA LEU A 189 -37.01 -7.37 7.50
C LEU A 189 -37.03 -7.07 5.99
N ARG A 190 -37.69 -5.99 5.62
CA ARG A 190 -37.70 -5.48 4.24
C ARG A 190 -37.40 -3.99 4.23
N VAL A 191 -36.69 -3.56 3.21
CA VAL A 191 -36.29 -2.17 3.03
C VAL A 191 -36.72 -1.72 1.66
N SER A 192 -37.32 -0.54 1.60
CA SER A 192 -37.52 0.21 0.36
C SER A 192 -36.68 1.48 0.43
N TRP A 193 -35.84 1.70 -0.57
CA TRP A 193 -35.07 2.93 -0.68
C TRP A 193 -35.26 3.48 -2.09
N ILE A 194 -36.18 4.42 -2.20
CA ILE A 194 -36.57 5.02 -3.47
C ILE A 194 -35.83 6.34 -3.63
N LEU A 195 -35.07 6.44 -4.70
CA LEU A 195 -34.47 7.69 -5.13
C LEU A 195 -35.36 8.36 -6.18
N ILE A 196 -35.58 9.65 -6.01
CA ILE A 196 -36.44 10.47 -6.87
C ILE A 196 -35.62 11.65 -7.36
N ASP A 197 -35.53 11.79 -8.68
CA ASP A 197 -35.02 12.97 -9.34
C ASP A 197 -36.20 13.88 -9.73
N PRO A 198 -36.43 15.00 -9.01
CA PRO A 198 -37.54 15.91 -9.29
C PRO A 198 -37.38 16.65 -10.63
N VAL A 199 -36.15 16.85 -11.11
CA VAL A 199 -35.87 17.55 -12.37
C VAL A 199 -36.18 16.64 -13.55
N LYS A 200 -35.66 15.40 -13.52
CA LYS A 200 -35.91 14.40 -14.56
C LYS A 200 -37.27 13.72 -14.45
N LYS A 201 -37.96 13.89 -13.31
CA LYS A 201 -39.27 13.30 -13.02
C LYS A 201 -39.23 11.78 -13.14
N ARG A 202 -38.16 11.20 -12.61
CA ARG A 202 -37.91 9.75 -12.62
C ARG A 202 -37.63 9.26 -11.21
N ALA A 203 -37.98 8.02 -10.95
CA ALA A 203 -37.68 7.35 -9.69
C ALA A 203 -37.07 5.96 -9.91
N ILE A 204 -36.40 5.47 -8.86
CA ILE A 204 -35.84 4.13 -8.84
C ILE A 204 -35.78 3.61 -7.40
N ASN A 205 -36.24 2.38 -7.18
CA ASN A 205 -35.95 1.68 -5.93
C ASN A 205 -34.60 0.96 -6.08
N VAL A 206 -33.64 1.34 -5.26
CA VAL A 206 -32.29 0.74 -5.26
C VAL A 206 -32.16 -0.43 -4.28
N ALA A 207 -33.14 -0.62 -3.39
CA ALA A 207 -33.19 -1.75 -2.49
C ALA A 207 -33.77 -2.98 -3.19
N SER A 208 -33.11 -4.13 -3.02
CA SER A 208 -33.64 -5.42 -3.43
C SER A 208 -34.85 -5.81 -2.58
N GLN A 209 -35.70 -6.69 -3.10
CA GLN A 209 -36.94 -7.08 -2.41
C GLN A 209 -36.67 -7.82 -1.09
N LYS A 210 -35.58 -8.60 -1.06
CA LYS A 210 -35.07 -9.30 0.11
C LYS A 210 -33.60 -8.97 0.31
N ALA A 211 -33.08 -9.21 1.51
CA ALA A 211 -31.66 -9.14 1.74
C ALA A 211 -30.94 -10.13 0.79
N VAL A 212 -29.90 -9.66 0.11
CA VAL A 212 -29.05 -10.50 -0.74
C VAL A 212 -27.94 -11.16 0.07
N GLU A 213 -27.68 -10.63 1.25
CA GLU A 213 -26.65 -11.10 2.17
C GLU A 213 -26.99 -10.70 3.60
N ALA A 214 -26.85 -11.63 4.53
CA ALA A 214 -26.94 -11.40 5.96
C ALA A 214 -25.66 -11.92 6.62
N ARG A 215 -25.04 -11.09 7.46
CA ARG A 215 -23.80 -11.41 8.16
C ARG A 215 -23.87 -10.98 9.61
N ARG A 216 -23.13 -11.66 10.47
CA ARG A 216 -22.90 -11.20 11.83
C ARG A 216 -21.71 -10.25 11.85
N HIS A 217 -21.86 -9.08 12.46
CA HIS A 217 -20.73 -8.23 12.72
C HIS A 217 -19.80 -8.89 13.75
N TRP A 218 -18.52 -8.98 13.43
CA TRP A 218 -17.56 -9.78 14.19
C TRP A 218 -17.27 -9.20 15.59
N LEU A 219 -17.42 -7.87 15.76
CA LEU A 219 -17.12 -7.18 17.01
C LEU A 219 -18.35 -6.95 17.89
N THR A 220 -19.44 -6.43 17.32
CA THR A 220 -20.66 -6.06 18.07
C THR A 220 -21.69 -7.16 18.15
N GLU A 221 -21.47 -8.28 17.44
CA GLU A 221 -22.42 -9.37 17.25
C GLU A 221 -23.74 -8.98 16.55
N ASP A 222 -23.91 -7.71 16.14
CA ASP A 222 -25.09 -7.20 15.46
C ASP A 222 -25.31 -7.89 14.10
N ALA A 223 -26.57 -8.06 13.70
CA ALA A 223 -26.90 -8.57 12.37
C ALA A 223 -26.78 -7.46 11.34
N GLN A 224 -25.94 -7.65 10.33
CA GLN A 224 -25.80 -6.76 9.17
C GLN A 224 -26.49 -7.38 7.96
N LEU A 225 -27.56 -6.74 7.52
CA LEU A 225 -28.32 -7.13 6.34
C LEU A 225 -27.98 -6.20 5.19
N ARG A 226 -27.71 -6.78 4.02
CA ARG A 226 -27.43 -6.04 2.79
C ARG A 226 -28.55 -6.26 1.80
N TYR A 227 -29.13 -5.16 1.33
CA TYR A 227 -30.04 -5.09 0.21
C TYR A 227 -29.29 -4.44 -0.93
N ALA A 228 -29.25 -5.05 -2.12
CA ALA A 228 -28.40 -4.53 -3.17
C ALA A 228 -28.98 -4.74 -4.57
N THR A 229 -28.81 -3.72 -5.40
CA THR A 229 -29.10 -3.78 -6.82
C THR A 229 -27.80 -3.64 -7.61
N VAL A 230 -27.58 -4.53 -8.57
CA VAL A 230 -26.38 -4.53 -9.42
C VAL A 230 -26.72 -3.89 -10.76
N VAL A 231 -25.95 -2.85 -11.11
CA VAL A 231 -26.11 -2.06 -12.35
C VAL A 231 -24.80 -2.06 -13.14
N ALA A 232 -24.88 -1.79 -14.43
CA ALA A 232 -23.70 -1.66 -15.29
C ALA A 232 -23.06 -0.27 -15.10
N ALA A 233 -21.73 -0.22 -15.03
CA ALA A 233 -20.94 1.00 -14.83
C ALA A 233 -20.72 1.84 -16.11
N GLY A 234 -21.34 1.45 -17.23
CA GLY A 234 -21.13 2.08 -18.54
C GLY A 234 -19.83 1.66 -19.23
N GLY A 235 -19.84 1.61 -20.58
CA GLY A 235 -18.68 1.52 -21.47
C GLY A 235 -17.85 0.22 -21.48
N ASP A 236 -17.41 -0.25 -20.31
CA ASP A 236 -16.28 -1.20 -20.20
C ASP A 236 -16.66 -2.55 -19.55
N GLY A 237 -17.96 -2.87 -19.50
CA GLY A 237 -18.47 -4.09 -18.88
C GLY A 237 -18.30 -4.16 -17.35
N GLY A 238 -17.90 -3.06 -16.72
CA GLY A 238 -17.85 -2.94 -15.26
C GLY A 238 -19.23 -3.05 -14.62
N LEU A 239 -19.28 -3.65 -13.43
CA LEU A 239 -20.50 -3.74 -12.62
C LEU A 239 -20.33 -2.89 -11.36
N VAL A 240 -21.42 -2.27 -10.94
CA VAL A 240 -21.50 -1.47 -9.72
C VAL A 240 -22.68 -1.95 -8.90
N GLN A 241 -22.51 -1.92 -7.59
CA GLN A 241 -23.50 -2.32 -6.60
C GLN A 241 -24.02 -1.07 -5.91
N CYS A 242 -25.33 -0.81 -6.02
CA CYS A 242 -26.02 0.09 -5.10
C CYS A 242 -26.42 -0.74 -3.87
N GLY A 243 -25.69 -0.59 -2.77
CA GLY A 243 -25.87 -1.39 -1.55
C GLY A 243 -26.45 -0.55 -0.42
N ILE A 244 -27.53 -1.05 0.18
CA ILE A 244 -28.08 -0.57 1.44
C ILE A 244 -27.68 -1.58 2.51
N VAL A 245 -27.00 -1.11 3.55
CA VAL A 245 -26.59 -1.90 4.70
C VAL A 245 -27.43 -1.46 5.90
N VAL A 246 -28.11 -2.42 6.51
CA VAL A 246 -28.90 -2.23 7.72
C VAL A 246 -28.25 -3.02 8.85
N THR A 247 -27.88 -2.31 9.91
CA THR A 247 -27.31 -2.91 11.12
C THR A 247 -28.41 -3.01 12.18
N CYS A 248 -28.77 -4.24 12.52
CA CYS A 248 -29.76 -4.58 13.53
C CYS A 248 -29.06 -5.13 14.78
N GLY A 249 -29.08 -4.36 15.87
CA GLY A 249 -28.57 -4.79 17.16
C GLY A 249 -29.69 -5.18 18.13
N GLY A 250 -29.44 -6.14 19.00
CA GLY A 250 -30.40 -6.60 19.99
C GLY A 250 -29.71 -7.39 21.09
N ASN A 251 -30.20 -7.29 22.32
CA ASN A 251 -29.76 -8.19 23.38
C ASN A 251 -30.40 -9.57 23.17
N TYR A 252 -29.69 -10.63 23.53
CA TYR A 252 -30.23 -12.01 23.48
C TYR A 252 -31.60 -12.08 24.18
N GLY A 253 -32.64 -12.51 23.45
CA GLY A 253 -34.03 -12.59 23.95
C GLY A 253 -34.78 -11.25 24.06
N GLY A 254 -34.24 -10.19 23.47
CA GLY A 254 -34.82 -8.84 23.46
C GLY A 254 -35.33 -8.37 22.10
N GLU A 255 -35.84 -7.14 22.11
CA GLU A 255 -36.35 -6.43 20.94
C GLU A 255 -35.24 -6.09 19.93
N VAL A 256 -35.45 -6.36 18.64
CA VAL A 256 -34.48 -5.99 17.59
C VAL A 256 -34.50 -4.47 17.41
N ARG A 257 -33.33 -3.85 17.32
CA ARG A 257 -33.21 -2.41 17.09
C ARG A 257 -32.40 -2.15 15.84
N VAL A 258 -32.96 -1.38 14.93
CA VAL A 258 -32.21 -0.85 13.79
C VAL A 258 -31.33 0.29 14.31
N ARG A 259 -30.01 0.11 14.21
CA ARG A 259 -29.01 1.07 14.70
C ARG A 259 -28.46 1.95 13.59
N GLU A 260 -28.21 1.36 12.42
CA GLU A 260 -27.62 2.06 11.30
C GLU A 260 -28.29 1.62 10.00
N VAL A 261 -28.53 2.58 9.11
CA VAL A 261 -29.03 2.33 7.75
C VAL A 261 -28.25 3.23 6.81
N ILE A 262 -27.43 2.61 5.96
CA ILE A 262 -26.48 3.30 5.11
C ILE A 262 -26.68 2.85 3.67
N MET A 263 -26.86 3.81 2.76
CA MET A 263 -26.76 3.56 1.32
C MET A 263 -25.38 3.98 0.81
N GLN A 264 -24.76 3.12 0.01
CA GLN A 264 -23.51 3.42 -0.68
C GLN A 264 -23.46 2.75 -2.06
N VAL A 265 -22.67 3.35 -2.96
CA VAL A 265 -22.42 2.81 -4.30
C VAL A 265 -20.98 2.31 -4.36
N GLU A 266 -20.82 1.00 -4.60
CA GLU A 266 -19.52 0.32 -4.61
C GLU A 266 -19.20 -0.26 -5.99
N ASP A 267 -17.95 -0.09 -6.43
CA ASP A 267 -17.46 -0.75 -7.65
C ASP A 267 -17.00 -2.21 -7.40
N MET A 268 -16.54 -2.87 -8.46
CA MET A 268 -16.00 -4.25 -8.39
C MET A 268 -14.71 -4.36 -7.55
N GLU A 269 -14.05 -3.26 -7.22
CA GLU A 269 -12.87 -3.26 -6.35
C GLU A 269 -13.28 -3.16 -4.86
N GLY A 270 -14.51 -2.69 -4.61
CA GLY A 270 -15.04 -2.37 -3.29
C GLY A 270 -14.72 -0.95 -2.85
N LYS A 271 -14.33 -0.08 -3.80
CA LYS A 271 -14.18 1.35 -3.54
C LYS A 271 -15.57 1.98 -3.57
N ILE A 272 -15.85 2.82 -2.57
CA ILE A 272 -17.04 3.66 -2.57
C ILE A 272 -16.84 4.74 -3.63
N MET A 273 -17.77 4.82 -4.57
CA MET A 273 -17.71 5.74 -5.69
C MET A 273 -17.93 7.18 -5.22
N THR A 274 -17.42 8.15 -5.98
CA THR A 274 -17.66 9.58 -5.69
C THR A 274 -19.13 9.93 -5.86
N GLY A 275 -19.61 11.04 -5.28
CA GLY A 275 -20.98 11.51 -5.52
C GLY A 275 -21.26 11.75 -7.00
N MET A 276 -20.30 12.31 -7.74
CA MET A 276 -20.43 12.52 -9.18
C MET A 276 -20.61 11.19 -9.95
N ASP A 277 -19.74 10.21 -9.72
CA ASP A 277 -19.82 8.94 -10.46
C ASP A 277 -21.04 8.10 -10.04
N SER A 278 -21.39 8.15 -8.75
CA SER A 278 -22.59 7.50 -8.22
C SER A 278 -23.86 8.09 -8.82
N LEU A 279 -23.96 9.42 -8.88
CA LEU A 279 -25.11 10.12 -9.47
C LEU A 279 -25.28 9.77 -10.95
N ARG A 280 -24.18 9.71 -11.72
CA ARG A 280 -24.22 9.27 -13.13
C ARG A 280 -24.82 7.88 -13.29
N ILE A 281 -24.41 6.95 -12.43
CA ILE A 281 -24.90 5.56 -12.46
C ILE A 281 -26.37 5.48 -12.06
N LEU A 282 -26.77 6.22 -11.00
CA LEU A 282 -28.14 6.25 -10.52
C LEU A 282 -29.09 6.87 -11.55
N VAL A 283 -28.71 7.98 -12.17
CA VAL A 283 -29.47 8.61 -13.26
C VAL A 283 -29.58 7.68 -14.47
N ALA A 284 -28.48 7.04 -14.88
CA ALA A 284 -28.52 6.06 -15.96
C ALA A 284 -29.40 4.85 -15.64
N ALA A 285 -29.41 4.41 -14.38
CA ALA A 285 -30.27 3.34 -13.90
C ALA A 285 -31.75 3.77 -13.87
N MET A 286 -32.05 5.03 -13.50
CA MET A 286 -33.40 5.60 -13.57
C MET A 286 -33.92 5.61 -15.01
N GLU A 287 -33.09 5.91 -15.99
CA GLU A 287 -33.46 5.90 -17.41
C GLU A 287 -33.50 4.48 -18.03
N GLY A 288 -32.97 3.50 -17.31
CA GLY A 288 -32.74 2.14 -17.78
C GLY A 288 -33.97 1.22 -17.92
N ARG A 289 -33.75 0.03 -18.48
CA ARG A 289 -34.81 -0.98 -18.64
C ARG A 289 -35.24 -1.53 -17.28
N ARG A 290 -36.55 -1.64 -17.06
CA ARG A 290 -37.15 -2.25 -15.87
C ARG A 290 -37.42 -3.74 -16.09
N LEU A 291 -37.24 -4.54 -15.03
CA LEU A 291 -37.54 -5.97 -14.99
C LEU A 291 -38.58 -6.26 -13.90
N ARG A 292 -39.32 -7.34 -14.05
CA ARG A 292 -40.19 -7.83 -12.97
C ARG A 292 -39.33 -8.15 -11.74
N ARG A 293 -39.75 -7.68 -10.55
CA ARG A 293 -39.09 -8.04 -9.30
C ARG A 293 -39.15 -9.56 -9.09
N ASP A 294 -37.99 -10.14 -8.86
CA ASP A 294 -37.80 -11.53 -8.47
C ASP A 294 -36.57 -11.60 -7.58
N SER A 295 -36.79 -11.95 -6.31
CA SER A 295 -35.72 -12.04 -5.31
C SER A 295 -34.63 -13.02 -5.69
N LYS A 296 -34.95 -14.06 -6.47
CA LYS A 296 -33.96 -15.03 -6.95
C LYS A 296 -33.06 -14.40 -8.00
N ILE A 297 -33.62 -13.67 -8.96
CA ILE A 297 -32.86 -12.98 -10.00
C ILE A 297 -31.96 -11.90 -9.38
N GLU A 298 -32.47 -11.15 -8.41
CA GLU A 298 -31.69 -10.14 -7.68
C GLU A 298 -30.51 -10.77 -6.92
N LYS A 299 -30.76 -11.86 -6.17
CA LYS A 299 -29.71 -12.61 -5.47
C LYS A 299 -28.67 -13.20 -6.42
N ASP A 300 -29.10 -13.82 -7.52
CA ASP A 300 -28.20 -14.35 -8.56
C ASP A 300 -27.35 -13.24 -9.21
N SER A 301 -27.93 -12.04 -9.37
CA SER A 301 -27.21 -10.85 -9.87
C SER A 301 -26.11 -10.42 -8.90
N TYR A 302 -26.41 -10.41 -7.60
CA TYR A 302 -25.46 -10.08 -6.55
C TYR A 302 -24.34 -11.11 -6.43
N GLU A 303 -24.65 -12.41 -6.47
CA GLU A 303 -23.64 -13.47 -6.47
C GLU A 303 -22.72 -13.39 -7.69
N MET A 304 -23.27 -13.06 -8.87
CA MET A 304 -22.46 -12.81 -10.06
C MET A 304 -21.51 -11.63 -9.86
N PHE A 305 -21.98 -10.54 -9.25
CA PHE A 305 -21.15 -9.40 -8.89
C PHE A 305 -20.01 -9.80 -7.93
N LEU A 306 -20.30 -10.59 -6.88
CA LEU A 306 -19.27 -11.09 -5.96
C LEU A 306 -18.23 -11.96 -6.66
N LYS A 307 -18.65 -12.84 -7.57
CA LYS A 307 -17.73 -13.65 -8.41
C LYS A 307 -16.83 -12.77 -9.26
N MET A 308 -17.37 -11.71 -9.87
CA MET A 308 -16.56 -10.77 -10.66
C MET A 308 -15.62 -9.92 -9.80
N LYS A 309 -16.05 -9.47 -8.62
CA LYS A 309 -15.24 -8.78 -7.60
C LYS A 309 -14.05 -9.64 -7.15
N ALA A 310 -14.27 -10.92 -6.87
CA ALA A 310 -13.21 -11.86 -6.52
C ALA A 310 -12.19 -12.05 -7.66
N ARG A 311 -12.67 -12.23 -8.91
CA ARG A 311 -11.80 -12.31 -10.09
C ARG A 311 -10.98 -11.04 -10.31
N CYS A 312 -11.56 -9.87 -10.08
CA CYS A 312 -10.84 -8.60 -10.21
C CYS A 312 -9.70 -8.51 -9.19
N ARG A 313 -9.98 -8.83 -7.91
CA ARG A 313 -8.96 -8.89 -6.84
C ARG A 313 -7.85 -9.87 -7.16
N GLU A 314 -8.17 -11.05 -7.65
CA GLU A 314 -7.17 -12.06 -8.04
C GLU A 314 -6.27 -11.56 -9.18
N ARG A 315 -6.85 -10.93 -10.22
CA ARG A 315 -6.08 -10.33 -11.32
C ARG A 315 -5.14 -9.23 -10.83
N LYS A 316 -5.58 -8.38 -9.90
CA LYS A 316 -4.75 -7.34 -9.29
C LYS A 316 -3.60 -7.95 -8.49
N GLN A 317 -3.90 -8.93 -7.63
CA GLN A 317 -2.88 -9.63 -6.84
C GLN A 317 -1.84 -10.32 -7.73
N ARG A 318 -2.24 -10.90 -8.88
CA ARG A 318 -1.30 -11.48 -9.85
C ARG A 318 -0.41 -10.41 -10.50
N ARG A 319 -0.95 -9.22 -10.80
CA ARG A 319 -0.16 -8.10 -11.33
C ARG A 319 0.82 -7.55 -10.29
N GLU A 320 0.39 -7.37 -9.06
CA GLU A 320 1.24 -6.92 -7.94
C GLU A 320 2.37 -7.93 -7.67
N LYS A 321 2.05 -9.23 -7.56
CA LYS A 321 3.08 -10.28 -7.48
C LYS A 321 4.02 -10.29 -8.69
N GLY A 322 3.51 -9.99 -9.89
CA GLY A 322 4.33 -9.84 -11.09
C GLY A 322 5.31 -8.67 -10.98
N LEU A 323 4.88 -7.52 -10.47
CA LEU A 323 5.73 -6.36 -10.21
C LEU A 323 6.78 -6.65 -9.13
N ASP A 324 6.42 -7.35 -8.06
CA ASP A 324 7.35 -7.76 -7.01
C ASP A 324 8.45 -8.68 -7.57
N VAL A 325 8.09 -9.64 -8.44
CA VAL A 325 9.07 -10.52 -9.10
C VAL A 325 9.99 -9.73 -10.03
N VAL A 326 9.47 -8.77 -10.80
CA VAL A 326 10.30 -7.90 -11.65
C VAL A 326 11.25 -7.04 -10.80
N PHE A 327 10.78 -6.52 -9.67
CA PHE A 327 11.60 -5.72 -8.75
C PHE A 327 12.73 -6.56 -8.14
N VAL A 328 12.42 -7.78 -7.66
CA VAL A 328 13.42 -8.73 -7.14
C VAL A 328 14.42 -9.13 -8.23
N ALA A 329 13.95 -9.47 -9.43
CA ALA A 329 14.83 -9.84 -10.55
C ALA A 329 15.76 -8.69 -10.97
N THR A 330 15.26 -7.46 -10.97
CA THR A 330 16.05 -6.26 -11.24
C THR A 330 17.13 -6.07 -10.18
N GLY A 331 16.79 -6.22 -8.89
CA GLY A 331 17.76 -6.16 -7.80
C GLY A 331 18.85 -7.23 -7.91
N ILE A 332 18.48 -8.47 -8.24
CA ILE A 332 19.43 -9.58 -8.48
C ILE A 332 20.34 -9.28 -9.67
N SER A 333 19.80 -8.75 -10.78
CA SER A 333 20.59 -8.39 -11.96
C SER A 333 21.64 -7.32 -11.66
N ILE A 334 21.27 -6.28 -10.89
CA ILE A 334 22.20 -5.24 -10.44
C ILE A 334 23.31 -5.84 -9.58
N PHE A 335 22.96 -6.71 -8.62
CA PHE A 335 23.93 -7.39 -7.76
C PHE A 335 24.93 -8.22 -8.57
N PHE A 336 24.47 -9.02 -9.53
CA PHE A 336 25.37 -9.78 -10.42
C PHE A 336 26.23 -8.86 -11.29
N GLY A 337 25.69 -7.74 -11.78
CA GLY A 337 26.47 -6.74 -12.51
C GLY A 337 27.62 -6.18 -11.69
N ILE A 338 27.36 -5.87 -10.42
CA ILE A 338 28.38 -5.41 -9.46
C ILE A 338 29.42 -6.50 -9.20
N MET A 339 28.98 -7.75 -8.97
CA MET A 339 29.90 -8.88 -8.74
C MET A 339 30.80 -9.17 -9.95
N ILE A 340 30.28 -9.07 -11.17
CA ILE A 340 31.07 -9.22 -12.40
C ILE A 340 32.05 -8.06 -12.58
N PHE A 341 31.66 -6.84 -12.22
CA PHE A 341 32.57 -5.70 -12.22
C PHE A 341 33.73 -5.92 -11.25
N PHE A 342 33.45 -6.32 -10.00
CA PHE A 342 34.49 -6.63 -9.02
C PHE A 342 35.35 -7.83 -9.43
N SER A 343 34.79 -8.87 -10.04
CA SER A 343 35.57 -10.03 -10.50
C SER A 343 36.48 -9.67 -11.69
N LYS A 344 36.05 -8.81 -12.61
CA LYS A 344 36.91 -8.30 -13.70
C LYS A 344 38.02 -7.38 -13.18
N VAL A 345 37.75 -6.59 -12.15
CA VAL A 345 38.77 -5.79 -11.44
C VAL A 345 39.77 -6.71 -10.72
N LEU A 346 39.32 -7.84 -10.18
CA LEU A 346 40.20 -8.80 -9.49
C LEU A 346 41.04 -9.67 -10.45
N VAL A 347 40.54 -9.96 -11.66
CA VAL A 347 41.16 -10.90 -12.61
C VAL A 347 42.15 -10.22 -13.58
N THR A 348 42.17 -8.89 -13.65
CA THR A 348 43.06 -8.15 -14.58
C THR A 348 44.48 -7.89 -14.08
N GLU A 349 44.83 -8.29 -12.85
CA GLU A 349 46.21 -8.16 -12.33
C GLU A 349 46.81 -9.53 -11.95
N THR A 350 47.39 -10.23 -12.92
CA THR A 350 48.07 -11.50 -12.69
C THR A 350 49.51 -11.30 -12.16
N LEU A 351 49.74 -11.88 -10.97
CA LEU A 351 50.97 -12.45 -10.41
C LEU A 351 52.25 -11.61 -10.22
N SER A 352 52.39 -10.41 -10.80
CA SER A 352 53.47 -9.46 -10.44
C SER A 352 52.97 -8.31 -9.54
N ALA A 353 51.69 -7.97 -9.66
CA ALA A 353 51.04 -6.95 -8.82
C ALA A 353 50.86 -7.40 -7.36
N TRP A 354 50.81 -8.71 -7.09
CA TRP A 354 50.61 -9.22 -5.73
C TRP A 354 51.75 -8.82 -4.79
N PHE A 355 53.01 -8.83 -5.24
CA PHE A 355 54.13 -8.32 -4.43
C PHE A 355 54.22 -6.79 -4.43
N LEU A 356 53.85 -6.15 -5.53
CA LEU A 356 53.96 -4.69 -5.66
C LEU A 356 52.89 -3.93 -4.85
N ASN A 357 51.70 -4.53 -4.64
CA ASN A 357 50.56 -3.93 -3.94
C ASN A 357 50.30 -4.50 -2.53
N THR A 358 51.00 -5.56 -2.10
CA THR A 358 50.90 -6.05 -0.73
C THR A 358 51.74 -5.22 0.25
N PRO A 359 51.33 -5.15 1.53
CA PRO A 359 52.13 -4.49 2.57
C PRO A 359 53.48 -5.19 2.69
N PHE A 360 54.57 -4.43 2.62
CA PHE A 360 55.93 -4.93 2.74
C PHE A 360 56.19 -5.40 4.18
N ARG A 361 56.08 -6.71 4.39
CA ARG A 361 56.36 -7.40 5.65
C ARG A 361 57.24 -8.60 5.37
N VAL A 362 58.41 -8.65 5.99
CA VAL A 362 59.33 -9.78 5.89
C VAL A 362 59.46 -10.42 7.26
N GLU A 363 59.06 -11.67 7.38
CA GLU A 363 59.21 -12.49 8.57
C GLU A 363 60.40 -13.43 8.36
N LEU A 364 61.37 -13.40 9.28
CA LEU A 364 62.61 -14.17 9.14
C LEU A 364 62.55 -15.54 9.83
N LEU A 365 61.68 -15.71 10.82
CA LEU A 365 61.50 -16.97 11.56
C LEU A 365 60.14 -17.55 11.19
N ASP A 366 60.10 -18.81 10.79
CA ASP A 366 58.83 -19.54 10.65
C ASP A 366 58.21 -19.75 12.04
N THR A 367 56.89 -19.91 12.09
CA THR A 367 56.05 -20.05 13.30
C THR A 367 56.51 -21.11 14.31
N LYS A 368 57.44 -21.99 13.94
CA LYS A 368 58.00 -23.06 14.78
C LYS A 368 59.50 -22.90 15.08
N GLU A 369 60.18 -21.94 14.48
CA GLU A 369 61.61 -21.72 14.71
C GLU A 369 61.83 -20.75 15.88
N THR A 370 62.66 -21.14 16.84
CA THR A 370 63.06 -20.27 17.95
C THR A 370 64.57 -20.26 18.06
N VAL A 371 65.16 -19.08 18.16
CA VAL A 371 66.61 -18.92 18.31
C VAL A 371 66.93 -18.74 19.79
N ALA A 372 67.71 -19.66 20.35
CA ALA A 372 68.19 -19.58 21.72
C ALA A 372 69.18 -18.41 21.88
N THR A 373 69.03 -17.63 22.95
CA THR A 373 69.97 -16.55 23.29
C THR A 373 70.64 -16.88 24.61
N PRO A 374 71.95 -16.61 24.80
CA PRO A 374 72.69 -16.97 26.01
C PRO A 374 72.29 -16.17 27.28
N LEU A 375 71.12 -15.52 27.27
CA LEU A 375 70.57 -14.75 28.37
C LEU A 375 69.60 -15.64 29.16
N ASN A 376 69.87 -15.82 30.45
CA ASN A 376 68.95 -16.48 31.38
C ASN A 376 68.04 -15.46 32.05
N ILE A 377 66.75 -15.80 32.15
CA ILE A 377 65.77 -14.99 32.86
C ILE A 377 66.04 -15.14 34.37
N GLY A 378 66.69 -14.13 34.96
CA GLY A 378 66.85 -14.00 36.41
C GLY A 378 65.50 -13.85 37.12
N SER A 379 65.45 -14.19 38.41
CA SER A 379 64.23 -14.42 39.20
C SER A 379 63.38 -13.18 39.54
N GLU A 380 63.68 -11.99 39.01
CA GLU A 380 62.86 -10.79 39.27
C GLU A 380 62.57 -9.99 38.00
N GLY A 381 61.29 -9.60 37.86
CA GLY A 381 60.71 -8.96 36.68
C GLY A 381 61.35 -7.61 36.30
N PHE A 382 61.03 -7.18 35.07
CA PHE A 382 61.52 -5.99 34.36
C PHE A 382 63.03 -5.94 34.03
N ALA A 383 63.90 -6.57 34.83
CA ALA A 383 65.35 -6.55 34.61
C ALA A 383 65.77 -7.22 33.28
N TYR A 384 65.08 -8.29 32.87
CA TYR A 384 65.43 -9.00 31.63
C TYR A 384 65.19 -8.15 30.38
N ILE A 385 64.16 -7.30 30.32
CA ILE A 385 63.89 -6.44 29.16
C ILE A 385 65.03 -5.45 28.96
N SER A 386 65.50 -4.82 30.05
CA SER A 386 66.65 -3.91 30.01
C SER A 386 67.94 -4.64 29.59
N GLN A 387 68.15 -5.86 30.09
CA GLN A 387 69.31 -6.67 29.69
C GLN A 387 69.27 -7.08 28.21
N VAL A 388 68.10 -7.46 27.69
CA VAL A 388 67.95 -7.79 26.27
C VAL A 388 68.06 -6.53 25.42
N GLU A 389 67.52 -5.39 25.84
CA GLU A 389 67.67 -4.09 25.15
C GLU A 389 69.14 -3.64 25.04
N GLU A 390 69.93 -3.82 26.10
CA GLU A 390 71.34 -3.43 26.13
C GLU A 390 72.25 -4.38 25.36
N ARG A 391 71.96 -5.69 25.40
CA ARG A 391 72.87 -6.73 24.90
C ARG A 391 72.49 -7.26 23.52
N LEU A 392 71.20 -7.26 23.16
CA LEU A 392 70.78 -7.73 21.85
C LEU A 392 71.13 -6.68 20.79
N ARG A 393 71.71 -7.16 19.68
CA ARG A 393 72.00 -6.33 18.52
C ARG A 393 71.49 -7.03 17.28
N VAL A 394 70.82 -6.28 16.43
CA VAL A 394 70.25 -6.78 15.18
C VAL A 394 70.96 -6.09 14.02
N SER A 395 71.37 -6.86 13.03
CA SER A 395 71.84 -6.33 11.76
C SER A 395 70.99 -6.90 10.65
N TRP A 396 70.23 -6.05 9.99
CA TRP A 396 69.40 -6.42 8.86
C TRP A 396 70.02 -5.83 7.59
N ILE A 397 70.83 -6.63 6.90
CA ILE A 397 71.60 -6.18 5.75
C ILE A 397 70.83 -6.53 4.48
N LEU A 398 70.45 -5.50 3.74
CA LEU A 398 69.91 -5.62 2.39
C LEU A 398 71.06 -5.49 1.40
N ILE A 399 71.14 -6.41 0.45
CA ILE A 399 72.17 -6.45 -0.59
C ILE A 399 71.48 -6.35 -1.95
N ASP A 400 71.85 -5.34 -2.73
CA ASP A 400 71.52 -5.25 -4.15
C ASP A 400 72.70 -5.83 -4.95
N PRO A 401 72.59 -7.07 -5.46
CA PRO A 401 73.68 -7.72 -6.19
C PRO A 401 73.93 -7.06 -7.56
N VAL A 402 72.93 -6.40 -8.14
CA VAL A 402 73.03 -5.75 -9.46
C VAL A 402 73.80 -4.44 -9.34
N LYS A 403 73.42 -3.60 -8.37
CA LYS A 403 74.10 -2.33 -8.10
C LYS A 403 75.37 -2.49 -7.24
N LYS A 404 75.65 -3.70 -6.74
CA LYS A 404 76.77 -4.03 -5.84
C LYS A 404 76.80 -3.14 -4.59
N ARG A 405 75.62 -2.85 -4.04
CA ARG A 405 75.47 -2.02 -2.82
C ARG A 405 74.82 -2.83 -1.72
N ALA A 406 75.09 -2.44 -0.48
CA ALA A 406 74.41 -2.99 0.68
C ALA A 406 74.14 -1.90 1.71
N ILE A 407 73.06 -2.05 2.46
CA ILE A 407 72.70 -1.18 3.58
C ILE A 407 72.23 -2.04 4.75
N ASN A 408 72.64 -1.67 5.97
CA ASN A 408 71.99 -2.20 7.17
C ASN A 408 70.89 -1.22 7.57
N VAL A 409 69.65 -1.71 7.62
CA VAL A 409 68.45 -0.92 7.96
C VAL A 409 68.07 -1.02 9.43
N ALA A 410 68.77 -1.84 10.21
CA ALA A 410 68.65 -1.89 11.66
C ALA A 410 69.47 -0.78 12.32
N SER A 411 68.89 -0.13 13.33
CA SER A 411 69.62 0.76 14.24
C SER A 411 70.63 -0.03 15.09
N GLN A 412 71.66 0.65 15.57
CA GLN A 412 72.74 0.00 16.33
C GLN A 412 72.28 -0.54 17.70
N LYS A 413 71.29 0.13 18.30
CA LYS A 413 70.60 -0.27 19.53
C LYS A 413 69.09 -0.22 19.28
N ALA A 414 68.32 -0.90 20.12
CA ALA A 414 66.87 -0.75 20.10
C ALA A 414 66.49 0.71 20.38
N VAL A 415 65.57 1.25 19.60
CA VAL A 415 65.05 2.62 19.77
C VAL A 415 63.83 2.63 20.71
N GLU A 416 63.18 1.49 20.86
CA GLU A 416 62.02 1.29 21.73
C GLU A 416 62.01 -0.16 22.22
N ALA A 417 61.84 -0.34 23.53
CA ALA A 417 61.63 -1.62 24.17
C ALA A 417 60.29 -1.56 24.90
N ARG A 418 59.38 -2.50 24.60
CA ARG A 418 58.07 -2.57 25.25
C ARG A 418 57.68 -4.00 25.54
N ARG A 419 56.83 -4.16 26.55
CA ARG A 419 56.24 -5.46 26.88
C ARG A 419 54.98 -5.68 26.06
N HIS A 420 54.84 -6.85 25.44
CA HIS A 420 53.59 -7.23 24.83
C HIS A 420 52.55 -7.51 25.91
N TRP A 421 51.40 -6.83 25.82
CA TRP A 421 50.39 -6.82 26.90
C TRP A 421 49.76 -8.19 27.18
N LEU A 422 49.70 -9.08 26.18
CA LEU A 422 49.03 -10.38 26.28
C LEU A 422 49.99 -11.53 26.59
N THR A 423 51.18 -11.53 25.99
CA THR A 423 52.12 -12.66 26.04
C THR A 423 53.26 -12.43 27.02
N GLU A 424 53.35 -11.24 27.61
CA GLU A 424 54.46 -10.77 28.44
C GLU A 424 55.84 -10.75 27.76
N ASP A 425 55.93 -11.13 26.49
CA ASP A 425 57.16 -11.15 25.70
C ASP A 425 57.75 -9.72 25.53
N ALA A 426 59.07 -9.64 25.47
CA ALA A 426 59.77 -8.39 25.19
C ALA A 426 59.76 -8.11 23.69
N GLN A 427 59.19 -6.96 23.29
CA GLN A 427 59.25 -6.46 21.91
C GLN A 427 60.28 -5.35 21.82
N LEU A 428 61.37 -5.63 21.10
CA LEU A 428 62.43 -4.68 20.82
C LEU A 428 62.29 -4.17 19.39
N ARG A 429 62.22 -2.86 19.22
CA ARG A 429 62.15 -2.22 17.91
C ARG A 429 63.49 -1.58 17.59
N TYR A 430 64.06 -1.99 16.46
CA TYR A 430 65.23 -1.38 15.84
C TYR A 430 64.72 -0.61 14.63
N ALA A 431 64.97 0.69 14.54
CA ALA A 431 64.40 1.49 13.48
C ALA A 431 65.37 2.53 12.92
N THR A 432 65.36 2.64 11.59
CA THR A 432 66.06 3.71 10.88
C THR A 432 65.03 4.57 10.18
N VAL A 433 65.13 5.89 10.34
CA VAL A 433 64.27 6.85 9.65
C VAL A 433 64.97 7.33 8.38
N VAL A 434 64.27 7.22 7.25
CA VAL A 434 64.76 7.59 5.92
C VAL A 434 63.83 8.63 5.33
N ALA A 435 64.38 9.57 4.55
CA ALA A 435 63.57 10.50 3.77
C ALA A 435 62.90 9.75 2.60
N ALA A 436 61.57 9.84 2.50
CA ALA A 436 60.84 9.51 1.29
C ALA A 436 61.10 10.64 0.28
N GLY A 437 61.66 10.32 -0.88
CA GLY A 437 62.11 11.32 -1.87
C GLY A 437 61.01 12.31 -2.28
N GLY A 438 61.42 13.54 -2.62
CA GLY A 438 60.58 14.57 -3.24
C GLY A 438 59.82 15.48 -2.27
N ASP A 439 59.02 14.91 -1.37
CA ASP A 439 57.98 15.67 -0.62
C ASP A 439 58.29 15.92 0.87
N GLY A 440 59.52 15.64 1.31
CA GLY A 440 59.91 15.85 2.71
C GLY A 440 59.24 14.89 3.71
N GLY A 441 58.58 13.84 3.23
CA GLY A 441 58.04 12.77 4.05
C GLY A 441 59.16 11.93 4.69
N LEU A 442 58.95 11.48 5.92
CA LEU A 442 59.85 10.55 6.60
C LEU A 442 59.19 9.17 6.62
N VAL A 443 59.99 8.13 6.48
CA VAL A 443 59.54 6.74 6.52
C VAL A 443 60.43 5.99 7.49
N GLN A 444 59.80 5.13 8.29
CA GLN A 444 60.48 4.30 9.26
C GLN A 444 60.66 2.89 8.67
N CYS A 445 61.91 2.43 8.58
CA CYS A 445 62.21 1.01 8.44
C CYS A 445 62.31 0.41 9.84
N GLY A 446 61.26 -0.27 10.30
CA GLY A 446 61.18 -0.85 11.63
C GLY A 446 61.37 -2.36 11.59
N ILE A 447 62.32 -2.85 12.39
CA ILE A 447 62.49 -4.27 12.66
C ILE A 447 62.03 -4.51 14.09
N VAL A 448 61.02 -5.35 14.25
CA VAL A 448 60.49 -5.76 15.54
C VAL A 448 60.98 -7.16 15.84
N VAL A 449 61.64 -7.30 16.99
CA VAL A 449 62.11 -8.57 17.52
C VAL A 449 61.30 -8.90 18.77
N THR A 450 60.61 -10.04 18.75
CA THR A 450 59.86 -10.56 19.88
C THR A 450 60.68 -11.65 20.57
N CYS A 451 61.06 -11.39 21.82
CA CYS A 451 61.81 -12.31 22.67
C CYS A 451 60.92 -12.82 23.81
N GLY A 452 60.86 -14.14 23.97
CA GLY A 452 60.08 -14.80 25.00
C GLY A 452 60.81 -16.01 25.58
N GLY A 453 60.57 -16.31 26.86
CA GLY A 453 61.19 -17.45 27.56
C GLY A 453 60.41 -17.80 28.81
N ASN A 454 60.60 -19.02 29.32
CA ASN A 454 59.97 -19.47 30.56
C ASN A 454 60.75 -18.95 31.77
N TYR A 455 60.07 -18.68 32.89
CA TYR A 455 60.72 -18.26 34.15
C TYR A 455 61.83 -19.25 34.55
N GLY A 456 63.04 -18.74 34.77
CA GLY A 456 64.23 -19.55 35.09
C GLY A 456 64.89 -20.24 33.89
N GLY A 457 64.42 -19.97 32.67
CA GLY A 457 64.95 -20.54 31.43
C GLY A 457 65.67 -19.53 30.53
N GLU A 458 66.15 -20.04 29.39
CA GLU A 458 66.84 -19.30 28.36
C GLU A 458 65.86 -18.43 27.54
N VAL A 459 66.21 -17.17 27.30
CA VAL A 459 65.43 -16.27 26.44
C VAL A 459 65.54 -16.73 24.99
N ARG A 460 64.41 -16.83 24.27
CA ARG A 460 64.41 -17.18 22.85
C ARG A 460 63.80 -16.07 21.99
N VAL A 461 64.42 -15.82 20.84
CA VAL A 461 63.81 -14.99 19.80
C VAL A 461 62.76 -15.85 19.09
N ARG A 462 61.51 -15.40 19.12
CA ARG A 462 60.34 -16.10 18.56
C ARG A 462 59.94 -15.54 17.20
N GLU A 463 60.08 -14.23 17.02
CA GLU A 463 59.64 -13.56 15.82
C GLU A 463 60.56 -12.39 15.50
N VAL A 464 60.93 -12.26 14.24
CA VAL A 464 61.68 -11.11 13.72
C VAL A 464 60.97 -10.63 12.46
N ILE A 465 60.40 -9.43 12.53
CA ILE A 465 59.59 -8.85 11.46
C ILE A 465 60.22 -7.54 11.01
N MET A 466 60.47 -7.39 9.71
CA MET A 466 60.78 -6.09 9.11
C MET A 466 59.55 -5.52 8.42
N GLN A 467 59.24 -4.26 8.70
CA GLN A 467 58.18 -3.48 8.05
C GLN A 467 58.65 -2.06 7.73
N VAL A 468 58.08 -1.48 6.69
CA VAL A 468 58.30 -0.08 6.32
C VAL A 468 57.01 0.69 6.54
N GLU A 469 57.03 1.66 7.45
CA GLU A 469 55.85 2.44 7.86
C GLU A 469 56.01 3.92 7.50
N ASP A 470 54.94 4.53 6.99
CA ASP A 470 54.89 5.96 6.73
C ASP A 470 54.52 6.81 7.97
N MET A 471 54.44 8.14 7.77
CA MET A 471 54.02 9.12 8.76
C MET A 471 52.58 8.97 9.25
N GLU A 472 51.72 8.21 8.56
CA GLU A 472 50.35 7.91 9.00
C GLU A 472 50.31 6.60 9.82
N GLY A 473 51.36 5.78 9.70
CA GLY A 473 51.45 4.43 10.27
C GLY A 473 50.85 3.37 9.36
N LYS A 474 50.70 3.66 8.07
CA LYS A 474 50.35 2.67 7.05
C LYS A 474 51.61 1.90 6.67
N ILE A 475 51.50 0.58 6.61
CA ILE A 475 52.57 -0.27 6.07
C ILE A 475 52.63 -0.01 4.56
N MET A 476 53.81 0.38 4.09
CA MET A 476 54.04 0.73 2.71
C MET A 476 53.93 -0.50 1.80
N THR A 477 53.55 -0.27 0.54
CA THR A 477 53.50 -1.33 -0.47
C THR A 477 54.90 -1.86 -0.76
N GLY A 478 55.01 -3.08 -1.30
CA GLY A 478 56.29 -3.64 -1.72
C GLY A 478 57.05 -2.73 -2.68
N MET A 479 56.36 -2.10 -3.64
CA MET A 479 56.97 -1.19 -4.61
C MET A 479 57.54 0.08 -3.96
N ASP A 480 56.75 0.76 -3.13
CA ASP A 480 57.17 2.02 -2.52
C ASP A 480 58.28 1.79 -1.48
N SER A 481 58.18 0.69 -0.73
CA SER A 481 59.21 0.25 0.20
C SER A 481 60.54 0.00 -0.52
N LEU A 482 60.53 -0.72 -1.65
CA LEU A 482 61.73 -0.97 -2.44
C LEU A 482 62.33 0.33 -3.00
N ARG A 483 61.51 1.27 -3.49
CA ARG A 483 62.00 2.57 -3.97
C ARG A 483 62.72 3.35 -2.88
N ILE A 484 62.16 3.38 -1.67
CA ILE A 484 62.76 4.07 -0.52
C ILE A 484 64.05 3.38 -0.09
N LEU A 485 64.06 2.04 -0.02
CA LEU A 485 65.25 1.27 0.34
C LEU A 485 66.36 1.42 -0.70
N VAL A 486 66.04 1.48 -1.99
CA VAL A 486 67.01 1.77 -3.06
C VAL A 486 67.56 3.19 -2.95
N ALA A 487 66.70 4.19 -2.71
CA ALA A 487 67.15 5.57 -2.48
C ALA A 487 68.03 5.66 -1.22
N ALA A 488 67.69 4.94 -0.15
CA ALA A 488 68.48 4.85 1.08
C ALA A 488 69.84 4.20 0.81
N MET A 489 69.86 3.11 0.04
CA MET A 489 71.08 2.46 -0.40
C MET A 489 71.97 3.44 -1.16
N GLU A 490 71.38 4.35 -1.94
CA GLU A 490 72.06 5.34 -2.77
C GLU A 490 72.63 6.56 -2.02
N GLY A 491 72.05 6.89 -0.86
CA GLY A 491 72.38 8.06 -0.03
C GLY A 491 73.79 8.11 0.58
N ARG A 492 74.11 9.24 1.21
CA ARG A 492 75.40 9.47 1.91
C ARG A 492 75.52 8.57 3.13
N ARG A 493 76.70 7.95 3.31
CA ARG A 493 77.00 7.13 4.49
C ARG A 493 77.36 8.02 5.67
N LEU A 494 76.49 8.09 6.66
CA LEU A 494 76.77 8.72 7.96
C LEU A 494 77.39 7.68 8.91
N ARG A 495 78.27 8.14 9.81
CA ARG A 495 78.76 7.31 10.91
C ARG A 495 77.57 7.00 11.82
N ARG A 496 77.33 5.72 12.09
CA ARG A 496 76.23 5.30 12.99
C ARG A 496 76.52 5.78 14.40
N ASP A 497 75.57 6.50 14.97
CA ASP A 497 75.54 6.93 16.37
C ASP A 497 74.17 6.60 16.94
N SER A 498 74.14 5.73 17.94
CA SER A 498 72.90 5.29 18.60
C SER A 498 72.07 6.46 19.15
N LYS A 499 72.69 7.58 19.53
CA LYS A 499 71.97 8.75 20.02
C LYS A 499 71.25 9.48 18.88
N ILE A 500 71.93 9.66 17.75
CA ILE A 500 71.36 10.31 16.55
C ILE A 500 70.21 9.48 15.98
N GLU A 501 70.35 8.15 15.95
CA GLU A 501 69.31 7.23 15.48
C GLU A 501 68.05 7.30 16.38
N LYS A 502 68.25 7.32 17.71
CA LYS A 502 67.16 7.47 18.68
C LYS A 502 66.47 8.83 18.58
N ASP A 503 67.23 9.92 18.50
CA ASP A 503 66.69 11.28 18.35
C ASP A 503 65.89 11.43 17.03
N SER A 504 66.39 10.82 15.95
CA SER A 504 65.70 10.79 14.65
C SER A 504 64.37 10.02 14.71
N TYR A 505 64.35 8.90 15.44
CA TYR A 505 63.14 8.13 15.67
C TYR A 505 62.12 8.90 16.53
N GLU A 506 62.55 9.55 17.60
CA GLU A 506 61.67 10.39 18.43
C GLU A 506 61.08 11.57 17.64
N MET A 507 61.88 12.19 16.76
CA MET A 507 61.41 13.24 15.85
C MET A 507 60.35 12.69 14.89
N PHE A 508 60.55 11.50 14.33
CA PHE A 508 59.56 10.81 13.50
C PHE A 508 58.26 10.57 14.27
N LEU A 509 58.32 10.06 15.52
CA LEU A 509 57.13 9.85 16.36
C LEU A 509 56.36 11.14 16.62
N LYS A 510 57.06 12.25 16.93
CA LYS A 510 56.44 13.57 17.13
C LYS A 510 55.76 14.08 15.86
N MET A 511 56.34 13.86 14.69
CA MET A 511 55.73 14.26 13.42
C MET A 511 54.55 13.33 13.05
N LYS A 512 54.63 12.02 13.33
CA LYS A 512 53.56 11.04 13.11
C LYS A 512 52.31 11.37 13.95
N ALA A 513 52.51 11.73 15.22
CA ALA A 513 51.42 12.19 16.09
C ALA A 513 50.72 13.45 15.53
N ARG A 514 51.49 14.45 15.09
CA ARG A 514 50.93 15.67 14.45
C ARG A 514 50.15 15.37 13.18
N CYS A 515 50.61 14.42 12.37
CA CYS A 515 49.92 14.03 11.13
C CYS A 515 48.56 13.37 11.44
N ARG A 516 48.52 12.44 12.41
CA ARG A 516 47.28 11.79 12.84
C ARG A 516 46.25 12.77 13.38
N GLU A 517 46.67 13.76 14.18
CA GLU A 517 45.77 14.78 14.69
C GLU A 517 45.13 15.61 13.57
N ARG A 518 45.91 15.98 12.54
CA ARG A 518 45.40 16.71 11.37
C ARG A 518 44.38 15.87 10.57
N LYS A 519 44.62 14.57 10.41
CA LYS A 519 43.69 13.66 9.72
C LYS A 519 42.37 13.53 10.47
N GLN A 520 42.43 13.34 11.79
CA GLN A 520 41.24 13.26 12.63
C GLN A 520 40.39 14.54 12.59
N ARG A 521 41.01 15.73 12.48
CA ARG A 521 40.28 16.99 12.29
C ARG A 521 39.60 17.07 10.91
N ARG A 522 40.22 16.54 9.85
CA ARG A 522 39.63 16.50 8.50
C ARG A 522 38.47 15.52 8.39
N GLU A 523 38.60 14.33 8.98
CA GLU A 523 37.55 13.31 8.98
C GLU A 523 36.31 13.80 9.74
N LYS A 524 36.49 14.40 10.93
CA LYS A 524 35.39 15.07 11.64
C LYS A 524 34.76 16.21 10.83
N GLY A 525 35.54 16.92 10.02
CA GLY A 525 35.04 17.96 9.11
C GLY A 525 34.18 17.38 7.97
N LEU A 526 34.58 16.25 7.40
CA LEU A 526 33.81 15.55 6.37
C LEU A 526 32.48 15.00 6.91
N ASP A 527 32.47 14.45 8.12
CA ASP A 527 31.24 13.99 8.77
C ASP A 527 30.24 15.14 8.95
N VAL A 528 30.71 16.33 9.33
CA VAL A 528 29.87 17.54 9.45
C VAL A 528 29.32 17.98 8.09
N VAL A 529 30.11 17.91 7.01
CA VAL A 529 29.66 18.23 5.65
C VAL A 529 28.62 17.24 5.15
N PHE A 530 28.78 15.95 5.42
CA PHE A 530 27.80 14.92 5.07
C PHE A 530 26.46 15.14 5.82
N VAL A 531 26.52 15.44 7.11
CA VAL A 531 25.32 15.76 7.91
C VAL A 531 24.63 17.03 7.39
N ALA A 532 25.38 18.10 7.09
CA ALA A 532 24.84 19.34 6.54
C ALA A 532 24.18 19.15 5.16
N THR A 533 24.79 18.31 4.31
CA THR A 533 24.23 17.95 3.00
C THR A 533 22.93 17.16 3.15
N GLY A 534 22.88 16.19 4.08
CA GLY A 534 21.66 15.44 4.38
C GLY A 534 20.51 16.32 4.88
N ILE A 535 20.81 17.26 5.78
CA ILE A 535 19.83 18.25 6.28
C ILE A 535 19.31 19.14 5.13
N SER A 536 20.19 19.61 4.25
CA SER A 536 19.81 20.45 3.11
C SER A 536 18.87 19.74 2.14
N ILE A 537 19.11 18.46 1.86
CA ILE A 537 18.23 17.63 1.03
C ILE A 537 16.86 17.44 1.69
N PHE A 538 16.82 17.19 3.00
CA PHE A 538 15.58 17.05 3.75
C PHE A 538 14.72 18.32 3.69
N PHE A 539 15.32 19.50 3.91
CA PHE A 539 14.60 20.76 3.77
C PHE A 539 14.13 21.03 2.33
N GLY A 540 14.93 20.68 1.32
CA GLY A 540 14.52 20.77 -0.09
C GLY A 540 13.27 19.93 -0.39
N ILE A 541 13.22 18.70 0.11
CA ILE A 541 12.06 17.81 -0.01
C ILE A 541 10.86 18.40 0.75
N MET A 542 11.06 18.90 1.97
CA MET A 542 9.99 19.47 2.78
C MET A 542 9.38 20.73 2.13
N ILE A 543 10.22 21.61 1.56
CA ILE A 543 9.78 22.79 0.81
C ILE A 543 9.03 22.38 -0.46
N PHE A 544 9.50 21.35 -1.17
CA PHE A 544 8.78 20.80 -2.33
C PHE A 544 7.37 20.34 -1.93
N PHE A 545 7.23 19.57 -0.86
CA PHE A 545 5.93 19.14 -0.36
C PHE A 545 5.06 20.32 0.11
N LEU A 546 5.61 21.29 0.85
CA LEU A 546 4.88 22.48 1.27
C LEU A 546 4.43 23.36 0.09
N SER A 547 5.26 23.48 -0.95
CA SER A 547 4.92 24.24 -2.16
C SER A 547 3.79 23.57 -2.93
N ARG A 548 3.75 22.23 -2.97
CA ARG A 548 2.62 21.48 -3.50
C ARG A 548 1.36 21.63 -2.65
N LEU A 549 1.48 21.55 -1.32
CA LEU A 549 0.37 21.76 -0.40
C LEU A 549 -0.21 23.18 -0.53
N ARG A 550 0.64 24.20 -0.66
CA ARG A 550 0.20 25.59 -0.89
C ARG A 550 -0.49 25.76 -2.25
N SER A 551 -0.02 25.08 -3.29
CA SER A 551 -0.69 25.08 -4.59
C SER A 551 -2.04 24.35 -4.59
N TYR A 552 -2.29 23.49 -3.59
CA TYR A 552 -3.58 22.80 -3.38
C TYR A 552 -4.57 23.60 -2.51
N TYR A 553 -4.11 24.62 -1.78
CA TYR A 553 -4.95 25.46 -0.91
C TYR A 553 -5.22 26.86 -1.50
N LEU A 554 -4.53 27.26 -2.57
CA LEU A 554 -4.70 28.57 -3.24
C LEU A 554 -5.18 28.48 -4.71
N GLY A 555 -5.57 27.29 -5.17
CA GLY A 555 -6.38 27.11 -6.39
C GLY A 555 -7.67 26.43 -6.00
#